data_AF-K3XB11-F1
#
_entry.id   AF-K3XB11-F1
#
_cell.length_a   1.000
_cell.length_b   1.000
_cell.length_c   1.000
_cell.angle_alpha   90.00
_cell.angle_beta   90.00
_cell.angle_gamma   90.00
#
_symmetry.space_group_name_H-M   'P 1'
#
loop_
_entity.id
_entity.type
_entity.pdbx_description
1 polymer ?
#
loop_
_entity_poly.entity_id
_entity_poly.type
_entity_poly.pdbx_seq_one_letter_code
_entity_poly.pdbx_strand_id
1 'polypeptide(L)'
;MYRDGYLIKCGPSAYEVPQLLFCVFGDGKVSYYSDKGGKLVGELHLAGHVTKVKVEKAVPGKLPNRFTISTAEVVRVEGRKMKLADTQILEFAAPSHDLMKEWANSLHLWRRMNWKENVKFFDGSSEMSHAEERANLQLFLKCFQETKARRSIGVSAPIKFKNPLLSMMYSTQTPSLKKFRDKMRKSASDVGEPTAMAA
;
A
#
# COMPACT_ATOMS: atom_id res chain seq x y z
N MET A 1 5.25 1.57 21.32
CA MET A 1 4.35 1.76 20.16
C MET A 1 5.15 2.35 19.00
N TYR A 2 5.16 1.70 17.84
CA TYR A 2 5.94 2.10 16.67
C TYR A 2 5.14 2.88 15.63
N ARG A 3 3.86 2.53 15.45
CA ARG A 3 2.93 3.19 14.53
C ARG A 3 1.50 2.82 14.87
N ASP A 4 0.59 3.76 14.78
CA ASP A 4 -0.86 3.55 14.82
C ASP A 4 -1.54 4.28 13.67
N GLY A 5 -2.77 3.89 13.35
CA GLY A 5 -3.54 4.51 12.28
C GLY A 5 -4.62 3.62 11.71
N TYR A 6 -5.49 4.18 10.87
CA TYR A 6 -6.54 3.41 10.22
C TYR A 6 -6.02 2.64 9.01
N LEU A 7 -6.50 1.42 8.86
CA LEU A 7 -6.26 0.56 7.70
C LEU A 7 -7.56 -0.13 7.31
N ILE A 8 -7.68 -0.50 6.03
CA ILE A 8 -8.70 -1.47 5.61
C ILE A 8 -8.07 -2.85 5.61
N LYS A 9 -8.60 -3.79 6.39
CA LYS A 9 -8.29 -5.22 6.25
C LYS A 9 -9.05 -5.77 5.05
N CYS A 10 -8.31 -6.16 4.02
CA CYS A 10 -8.87 -6.82 2.85
C CYS A 10 -9.29 -8.24 3.21
N GLY A 11 -10.43 -8.68 2.70
CA GLY A 11 -10.83 -10.09 2.79
C GLY A 11 -9.84 -10.99 2.03
N PRO A 12 -9.57 -12.22 2.51
CA PRO A 12 -8.79 -13.23 1.79
C PRO A 12 -9.47 -13.66 0.48
N SER A 13 -10.79 -13.47 0.41
CA SER A 13 -11.62 -13.79 -0.74
C SER A 13 -12.34 -12.54 -1.27
N ALA A 14 -12.73 -12.56 -2.54
CA ALA A 14 -13.55 -11.52 -3.16
C ALA A 14 -14.93 -11.38 -2.52
N TYR A 15 -15.40 -12.40 -1.78
CA TYR A 15 -16.70 -12.42 -1.13
C TYR A 15 -16.69 -11.80 0.27
N GLU A 16 -15.53 -11.74 0.92
CA GLU A 16 -15.42 -11.10 2.23
C GLU A 16 -15.41 -9.58 2.11
N VAL A 17 -16.21 -8.93 2.95
CA VAL A 17 -16.35 -7.47 2.97
C VAL A 17 -15.10 -6.88 3.62
N PRO A 18 -14.37 -5.97 2.93
CA PRO A 18 -13.24 -5.28 3.55
C PRO A 18 -13.67 -4.47 4.77
N GLN A 19 -12.88 -4.51 5.84
CA GLN A 19 -13.21 -3.89 7.12
C GLN A 19 -12.28 -2.72 7.42
N LEU A 20 -12.85 -1.56 7.75
CA LEU A 20 -12.08 -0.42 8.26
C LEU A 20 -11.80 -0.64 9.74
N LEU A 21 -10.52 -0.63 10.12
CA LEU A 21 -10.06 -0.93 11.47
C LEU A 21 -9.03 0.11 11.91
N PHE A 22 -8.95 0.34 13.22
CA PHE A 22 -7.85 1.09 13.81
C PHE A 22 -6.75 0.11 14.20
N CYS A 23 -5.56 0.27 13.64
CA CYS A 23 -4.45 -0.65 13.81
C CYS A 23 -3.35 0.00 14.66
N VAL A 24 -2.78 -0.79 15.56
CA VAL A 24 -1.67 -0.38 16.43
C VAL A 24 -0.56 -1.40 16.26
N PHE A 25 0.62 -0.93 15.90
CA PHE A 25 1.83 -1.72 15.85
C PHE A 25 2.76 -1.37 17.02
N GLY A 26 3.00 -2.36 17.87
CA GLY A 26 3.83 -2.23 19.07
C GLY A 26 4.25 -3.61 19.57
N ASP A 27 5.39 -3.67 20.25
CA ASP A 27 5.81 -4.86 21.02
C ASP A 27 5.79 -6.18 20.22
N GLY A 28 6.05 -6.09 18.92
CA GLY A 28 6.07 -7.25 18.03
C GLY A 28 4.74 -7.85 17.65
N LYS A 29 3.67 -7.07 17.78
CA LYS A 29 2.35 -7.45 17.29
C LYS A 29 1.65 -6.28 16.63
N VAL A 30 0.81 -6.62 15.66
CA VAL A 30 -0.17 -5.69 15.09
C VAL A 30 -1.52 -6.04 15.70
N SER A 31 -2.03 -5.18 16.57
CA SER A 31 -3.36 -5.30 17.15
C SER A 31 -4.32 -4.40 16.37
N TYR A 32 -5.49 -4.91 16.02
CA TYR A 32 -6.50 -4.16 15.27
C TYR A 32 -7.83 -4.14 16.00
N TYR A 33 -8.43 -2.96 16.04
CA TYR A 33 -9.59 -2.61 16.83
C TYR A 33 -10.72 -2.14 15.91
N SER A 34 -11.96 -2.26 16.39
CA SER A 34 -13.15 -1.81 15.65
C SER A 34 -13.11 -0.32 15.34
N ASP A 35 -12.47 0.46 16.22
CA ASP A 35 -12.28 1.90 16.10
C ASP A 35 -11.14 2.36 17.03
N LYS A 36 -10.73 3.63 16.96
CA LYS A 36 -9.80 4.22 17.94
C LYS A 36 -10.47 4.27 19.32
N GLY A 37 -9.92 3.54 20.30
CA GLY A 37 -10.57 3.32 21.60
C GLY A 37 -11.71 2.30 21.56
N GLY A 38 -11.87 1.58 20.44
CA GLY A 38 -12.87 0.53 20.26
C GLY A 38 -12.44 -0.83 20.81
N LYS A 39 -13.22 -1.87 20.49
CA LYS A 39 -12.97 -3.24 20.93
C LYS A 39 -11.85 -3.87 20.10
N LEU A 40 -11.02 -4.71 20.74
CA LEU A 40 -10.04 -5.52 20.03
C LEU A 40 -10.75 -6.51 19.10
N VAL A 41 -10.41 -6.50 17.82
CA VAL A 41 -10.96 -7.40 16.80
C VAL A 41 -10.01 -8.58 16.54
N GLY A 42 -8.70 -8.35 16.65
CA GLY A 42 -7.71 -9.41 16.59
C GLY A 42 -6.28 -8.89 16.63
N GLU A 43 -5.35 -9.83 16.58
CA GLU A 43 -3.91 -9.56 16.65
C GLU A 43 -3.14 -10.40 15.63
N LEU A 44 -1.99 -9.89 15.22
CA LEU A 44 -1.02 -10.58 14.38
C LEU A 44 0.35 -10.54 15.08
N HIS A 45 0.84 -11.69 15.53
CA HIS A 45 2.13 -11.81 16.18
C HIS A 45 3.26 -11.90 15.16
N LEU A 46 4.29 -11.07 15.34
CA LEU A 46 5.52 -11.09 14.55
C LEU A 46 6.67 -11.73 15.34
N ALA A 47 6.67 -11.61 16.66
CA ALA A 47 7.60 -12.31 17.54
C ALA A 47 7.39 -13.83 17.44
N GLY A 48 8.48 -14.60 17.41
CA GLY A 48 8.43 -16.06 17.23
C GLY A 48 8.00 -16.53 15.83
N HIS A 49 7.65 -15.62 14.92
CA HIS A 49 7.16 -15.95 13.59
C HIS A 49 8.16 -15.58 12.49
N VAL A 50 8.14 -16.33 11.38
CA VAL A 50 8.75 -15.88 10.13
C VAL A 50 7.76 -14.95 9.43
N THR A 51 8.05 -13.65 9.49
CA THR A 51 7.22 -12.62 8.85
C THR A 51 7.79 -12.15 7.51
N LYS A 52 6.98 -12.12 6.46
CA LYS A 52 7.30 -11.45 5.19
C LYS A 52 6.32 -10.29 4.97
N VAL A 53 6.85 -9.11 4.69
CA VAL A 53 6.06 -7.92 4.36
C VAL A 53 6.29 -7.57 2.90
N LYS A 54 5.22 -7.28 2.15
CA LYS A 54 5.31 -6.93 0.74
C LYS A 54 4.34 -5.81 0.39
N VAL A 55 4.86 -4.79 -0.28
CA VAL A 55 4.03 -3.78 -0.93
C VAL A 55 3.43 -4.38 -2.20
N GLU A 56 2.11 -4.29 -2.35
CA GLU A 56 1.39 -4.84 -3.48
C GLU A 56 1.23 -3.82 -4.60
N LYS A 57 1.30 -4.29 -5.85
CA LYS A 57 1.08 -3.43 -7.00
C LYS A 57 -0.41 -3.05 -7.10
N ALA A 58 -0.67 -1.89 -7.70
CA ALA A 58 -2.02 -1.50 -8.08
C ALA A 58 -2.58 -2.54 -9.06
N VAL A 59 -3.80 -3.04 -8.78
CA VAL A 59 -4.49 -4.03 -9.59
C VAL A 59 -5.93 -3.54 -9.80
N PRO A 60 -6.44 -3.50 -11.05
CA PRO A 60 -7.81 -3.10 -11.31
C PRO A 60 -8.83 -3.92 -10.52
N GLY A 61 -9.77 -3.25 -9.84
CA GLY A 61 -10.79 -3.93 -9.04
C GLY A 61 -10.30 -4.42 -7.67
N LYS A 62 -9.15 -3.95 -7.19
CA LYS A 62 -8.70 -4.08 -5.80
C LYS A 62 -8.55 -2.68 -5.19
N LEU A 63 -8.57 -2.59 -3.87
CA LEU A 63 -8.30 -1.33 -3.16
C LEU A 63 -6.89 -0.79 -3.49
N PRO A 64 -6.65 0.52 -3.47
CA PRO A 64 -5.31 1.09 -3.68
C PRO A 64 -4.40 0.85 -2.46
N ASN A 65 -3.11 1.20 -2.59
CA ASN A 65 -2.16 1.30 -1.47
C ASN A 65 -2.10 0.05 -0.58
N ARG A 66 -2.08 -1.13 -1.20
CA ARG A 66 -2.13 -2.40 -0.49
C ARG A 66 -0.75 -2.92 -0.11
N PHE A 67 -0.69 -3.60 1.02
CA PHE A 67 0.46 -4.39 1.42
C PHE A 67 0.01 -5.67 2.12
N THR A 68 0.84 -6.70 2.04
CA THR A 68 0.59 -8.00 2.66
C THR A 68 1.59 -8.28 3.78
N ILE A 69 1.10 -8.91 4.84
CA ILE A 69 1.90 -9.47 5.93
C ILE A 69 1.64 -10.97 5.95
N SER A 70 2.68 -11.77 5.71
CA SER A 70 2.64 -13.22 5.84
C SER A 70 3.37 -13.63 7.10
N THR A 71 2.74 -14.38 7.99
CA THR A 71 3.31 -14.91 9.23
C THR A 71 3.22 -16.43 9.23
N ALA A 72 4.33 -17.10 9.52
CA ALA A 72 4.35 -18.53 9.78
C ALA A 72 5.03 -18.78 11.12
N GLU A 73 4.33 -19.46 12.02
CA GLU A 73 4.90 -19.87 13.30
C GLU A 73 6.05 -20.85 13.04
N VAL A 74 7.18 -20.63 13.71
CA VAL A 74 8.34 -21.50 13.59
C VAL A 74 8.90 -21.87 14.95
N VAL A 75 9.29 -23.13 15.09
CA VAL A 75 10.03 -23.63 16.25
C VAL A 75 11.44 -23.99 15.80
N ARG A 76 12.41 -23.80 16.71
CA ARG A 76 13.75 -24.34 16.51
C ARG A 76 13.83 -25.72 17.15
N VAL A 77 14.06 -26.72 16.31
CA VAL A 77 14.35 -28.09 16.73
C VAL A 77 15.77 -28.38 16.25
N GLU A 78 16.69 -28.67 17.18
CA GLU A 78 18.08 -29.00 16.88
C GLU A 78 18.79 -27.97 15.97
N GLY A 79 18.54 -26.68 16.21
CA GLY A 79 19.13 -25.58 15.44
C GLY A 79 18.47 -25.31 14.08
N ARG A 80 17.58 -26.19 13.59
CA ARG A 80 16.81 -26.01 12.35
C ARG A 80 15.47 -25.34 12.65
N LYS A 81 15.05 -24.42 11.77
CA LYS A 81 13.72 -23.78 11.86
C LYS A 81 12.69 -24.67 11.17
N MET A 82 11.71 -25.14 11.91
CA MET A 82 10.57 -25.91 11.40
C MET A 82 9.31 -25.07 11.48
N LYS A 83 8.48 -25.10 10.43
CA LYS A 83 7.17 -24.43 10.44
C LYS A 83 6.19 -25.26 11.27
N LEU A 84 5.51 -24.62 12.20
CA LEU A 84 4.53 -25.27 13.08
C LEU A 84 3.12 -25.22 12.49
N ALA A 85 2.81 -24.14 11.76
CA ALA A 85 1.48 -23.86 11.22
C ALA A 85 1.54 -23.34 9.78
N ASP A 86 0.37 -23.37 9.13
CA ASP A 86 0.18 -22.75 7.83
C ASP A 86 0.48 -21.24 7.88
N THR A 87 0.96 -20.73 6.75
CA THR A 87 1.29 -19.31 6.65
C THR A 87 0.00 -18.50 6.60
N GLN A 88 -0.26 -17.72 7.66
CA GLN A 88 -1.33 -16.74 7.67
C GLN A 88 -0.91 -15.55 6.81
N ILE A 89 -1.80 -15.09 5.94
CA ILE A 89 -1.57 -13.91 5.09
C ILE A 89 -2.69 -12.92 5.33
N LEU A 90 -2.33 -11.73 5.79
CA LEU A 90 -3.24 -10.59 5.91
C LEU A 90 -2.88 -9.52 4.88
N GLU A 91 -3.87 -9.06 4.12
CA GLU A 91 -3.73 -7.92 3.22
C GLU A 91 -4.41 -6.70 3.84
N PHE A 92 -3.72 -5.57 3.82
CA PHE A 92 -4.22 -4.27 4.28
C PHE A 92 -4.12 -3.24 3.17
N ALA A 93 -5.00 -2.23 3.20
CA ALA A 93 -4.92 -1.04 2.36
C ALA A 93 -4.80 0.23 3.22
N ALA A 94 -3.87 1.11 2.86
CA ALA A 94 -3.58 2.34 3.59
C ALA A 94 -4.22 3.59 2.94
N PRO A 95 -4.36 4.71 3.68
CA PRO A 95 -5.02 5.92 3.17
C PRO A 95 -4.25 6.59 2.03
N SER A 96 -2.93 6.43 2.02
CA SER A 96 -2.03 6.96 1.00
C SER A 96 -0.91 5.97 0.69
N HIS A 97 -0.22 6.21 -0.43
CA HIS A 97 0.94 5.42 -0.83
C HIS A 97 2.11 5.58 0.15
N ASP A 98 2.27 6.75 0.75
CA ASP A 98 3.35 7.02 1.70
C ASP A 98 3.08 6.32 3.04
N LEU A 99 1.83 6.38 3.53
CA LEU A 99 1.43 5.64 4.73
C LEU A 99 1.50 4.12 4.52
N MET A 100 1.22 3.60 3.32
CA MET A 100 1.45 2.20 2.97
C MET A 100 2.92 1.81 3.11
N LYS A 101 3.83 2.63 2.55
CA LYS A 101 5.28 2.39 2.68
C LYS A 101 5.72 2.48 4.13
N GLU A 102 5.20 3.42 4.88
CA GLU A 102 5.54 3.61 6.28
C GLU A 102 5.13 2.41 7.14
N TRP A 103 3.91 1.90 6.95
CA TRP A 103 3.45 0.64 7.55
C TRP A 103 4.36 -0.53 7.18
N ALA A 104 4.63 -0.72 5.88
CA ALA A 104 5.46 -1.82 5.41
C ALA A 104 6.90 -1.75 5.95
N ASN A 105 7.48 -0.55 5.98
CA ASN A 105 8.84 -0.32 6.49
C ASN A 105 8.91 -0.49 8.00
N SER A 106 7.92 0.00 8.76
CA SER A 106 7.86 -0.19 10.22
C SER A 106 7.94 -1.67 10.58
N LEU A 107 7.11 -2.49 9.93
CA LEU A 107 7.05 -3.94 10.17
C LEU A 107 8.35 -4.64 9.75
N HIS A 108 8.93 -4.22 8.62
CA HIS A 108 10.18 -4.78 8.11
C HIS A 108 11.39 -4.41 8.98
N LEU A 109 11.45 -3.17 9.46
CA LEU A 109 12.53 -2.66 10.30
C LEU A 109 12.48 -3.26 11.69
N TRP A 110 11.30 -3.40 12.29
CA TRP A 110 11.11 -4.09 13.57
C TRP A 110 11.77 -5.47 13.54
N ARG A 111 11.48 -6.28 12.52
CA ARG A 111 12.11 -7.61 12.33
C ARG A 111 13.65 -7.57 12.36
N ARG A 112 14.27 -6.50 11.87
CA ARG A 112 15.74 -6.34 11.83
C ARG A 112 16.32 -5.75 13.11
N MET A 113 15.56 -4.95 13.84
CA MET A 113 16.08 -4.04 14.86
C MET A 113 15.48 -4.26 16.27
N ASN A 114 14.81 -5.40 16.50
CA ASN A 114 14.12 -5.77 17.76
C ASN A 114 14.91 -5.75 19.06
N TRP A 115 16.19 -5.44 19.03
CA TRP A 115 17.07 -5.38 20.19
C TRP A 115 17.24 -3.95 20.75
N LYS A 116 16.61 -2.93 20.15
CA LYS A 116 16.65 -1.55 20.66
C LYS A 116 15.26 -1.11 21.10
N GLU A 117 15.11 -0.86 22.40
CA GLU A 117 13.84 -0.54 23.06
C GLU A 117 13.19 0.79 22.60
N ASN A 118 13.89 1.66 21.86
CA ASN A 118 13.46 3.05 21.63
C ASN A 118 13.56 3.54 20.18
N VAL A 119 13.40 2.67 19.17
CA VAL A 119 13.44 3.12 17.77
C VAL A 119 12.08 3.68 17.34
N LYS A 120 11.93 5.00 17.33
CA LYS A 120 10.90 5.67 16.52
C LYS A 120 11.38 5.68 15.07
N PHE A 121 10.64 5.04 14.17
CA PHE A 121 11.07 4.88 12.78
C PHE A 121 10.75 6.08 11.89
N PHE A 122 9.77 6.91 12.27
CA PHE A 122 9.25 8.01 11.46
C PHE A 122 8.88 9.19 12.36
N ASP A 123 9.63 10.29 12.28
CA ASP A 123 9.44 11.51 13.09
C ASP A 123 9.17 12.74 12.19
N GLY A 124 8.88 12.54 10.90
CA GLY A 124 8.84 13.63 9.91
C GLY A 124 8.02 13.39 8.64
N SER A 125 7.19 12.36 8.56
CA SER A 125 6.17 12.29 7.49
C SER A 125 5.03 13.22 7.84
N SER A 126 4.53 13.97 6.85
CA SER A 126 3.33 14.81 6.99
C SER A 126 2.24 14.03 7.71
N GLU A 127 1.95 14.37 8.96
CA GLU A 127 0.99 13.66 9.80
C GLU A 127 -0.42 13.88 9.22
N MET A 128 -0.88 12.94 8.42
CA MET A 128 -2.31 12.82 8.14
C MET A 128 -2.98 12.46 9.46
N SER A 129 -3.93 13.27 9.92
CA SER A 129 -4.63 13.00 11.15
C SER A 129 -5.43 11.70 11.04
N HIS A 130 -5.61 11.01 12.16
CA HIS A 130 -6.47 9.82 12.22
C HIS A 130 -7.88 10.03 11.64
N ALA A 131 -8.43 11.24 11.75
CA ALA A 131 -9.72 11.59 11.17
C ALA A 131 -9.67 11.62 9.63
N GLU A 132 -8.61 12.21 9.06
CA GLU A 132 -8.39 12.26 7.61
C GLU A 132 -8.08 10.88 7.04
N GLU A 133 -7.27 10.07 7.75
CA GLU A 133 -7.02 8.68 7.37
C GLU A 133 -8.33 7.89 7.23
N ARG A 134 -9.19 7.99 8.26
CA ARG A 134 -10.50 7.34 8.28
C ARG A 134 -11.38 7.81 7.13
N ALA A 135 -11.47 9.12 6.90
CA ALA A 135 -12.29 9.71 5.85
C ALA A 135 -11.83 9.24 4.45
N ASN A 136 -10.52 9.25 4.19
CA ASN A 136 -9.95 8.77 2.93
C ASN A 136 -10.24 7.29 2.68
N LEU A 137 -10.09 6.45 3.71
CA LEU A 137 -10.37 5.02 3.60
C LEU A 137 -11.88 4.74 3.42
N GLN A 138 -12.75 5.52 4.05
CA GLN A 138 -14.20 5.42 3.80
C GLN A 138 -14.56 5.75 2.35
N LEU A 139 -13.92 6.76 1.75
CA LEU A 139 -14.08 7.07 0.33
C LEU A 139 -13.61 5.91 -0.55
N PHE A 140 -12.45 5.30 -0.26
CA PHE A 140 -11.99 4.12 -0.98
C PHE A 140 -12.96 2.94 -0.89
N LEU A 141 -13.53 2.68 0.30
CA LEU A 141 -14.52 1.61 0.48
C LEU A 141 -15.79 1.88 -0.35
N LYS A 142 -16.31 3.11 -0.35
CA LYS A 142 -17.49 3.49 -1.14
C LYS A 142 -17.23 3.27 -2.64
N CYS A 143 -16.14 3.84 -3.17
CA CYS A 143 -15.76 3.68 -4.57
C CYS A 143 -15.55 2.20 -4.97
N PHE A 144 -14.96 1.41 -4.06
CA PHE A 144 -14.75 -0.02 -4.27
C PHE A 144 -16.08 -0.79 -4.33
N GLN A 145 -17.02 -0.51 -3.43
CA GLN A 145 -18.34 -1.13 -3.41
C GLN A 145 -19.16 -0.79 -4.66
N GLU A 146 -19.16 0.48 -5.08
CA GLU A 146 -19.82 0.91 -6.33
C GLU A 146 -19.26 0.19 -7.55
N THR A 147 -17.93 0.05 -7.62
CA THR A 147 -17.28 -0.67 -8.72
C THR A 147 -17.64 -2.16 -8.72
N LYS A 148 -17.79 -2.78 -7.54
CA LYS A 148 -18.18 -4.19 -7.41
C LYS A 148 -19.65 -4.38 -7.81
N ALA A 149 -20.55 -3.51 -7.38
CA ALA A 149 -21.98 -3.54 -7.74
C ALA A 149 -22.20 -3.41 -9.26
N ARG A 150 -21.44 -2.55 -9.94
CA ARG A 150 -21.50 -2.40 -11.40
C ARG A 150 -21.02 -3.64 -12.17
N ARG A 151 -20.19 -4.49 -11.56
CA ARG A 151 -19.70 -5.73 -12.19
C ARG A 151 -20.63 -6.92 -11.93
N SER A 152 -21.37 -6.93 -10.82
CA SER A 152 -22.31 -8.02 -10.50
C SER A 152 -23.62 -7.93 -11.28
N ILE A 153 -24.02 -6.72 -11.67
CA ILE A 153 -25.08 -6.51 -12.66
C ILE A 153 -24.39 -6.62 -14.02
N GLY A 154 -24.69 -7.67 -14.80
CA GLY A 154 -24.02 -8.02 -16.06
C GLY A 154 -24.18 -6.99 -17.18
N VAL A 155 -23.71 -5.76 -16.97
CA VAL A 155 -23.65 -4.72 -18.00
C VAL A 155 -22.32 -4.85 -18.72
N SER A 156 -22.30 -5.80 -19.65
CA SER A 156 -21.31 -5.87 -20.73
C SER A 156 -21.55 -4.71 -21.71
N ALA A 157 -21.24 -3.48 -21.31
CA ALA A 157 -21.19 -2.34 -22.23
C ALA A 157 -20.05 -1.40 -21.85
N PRO A 158 -19.16 -1.02 -22.79
CA PRO A 158 -18.10 -0.07 -22.52
C PRO A 158 -18.70 1.33 -22.45
N ILE A 159 -19.09 1.78 -21.26
CA ILE A 159 -19.42 3.19 -21.05
C ILE A 159 -18.10 3.96 -21.12
N LYS A 160 -17.87 4.63 -22.25
CA LYS A 160 -16.83 5.65 -22.43
C LYS A 160 -17.09 6.80 -21.45
N PHE A 161 -16.65 6.66 -20.20
CA PHE A 161 -16.70 7.75 -19.23
C PHE A 161 -15.67 8.82 -19.63
N LYS A 162 -16.15 9.86 -20.32
CA LYS A 162 -15.47 11.15 -20.48
C LYS A 162 -15.51 11.92 -19.16
N ASN A 163 -14.75 11.51 -18.15
CA ASN A 163 -14.53 12.32 -16.95
C ASN A 163 -13.02 12.66 -16.83
N PRO A 164 -12.60 13.89 -17.20
CA PRO A 164 -11.19 14.27 -17.23
C PRO A 164 -10.53 14.40 -15.84
N LEU A 165 -11.30 14.39 -14.75
CA LEU A 165 -10.76 14.58 -13.39
C LEU A 165 -10.20 13.30 -12.74
N LEU A 166 -10.72 12.12 -13.08
CA LEU A 166 -10.20 10.84 -12.55
C LEU A 166 -8.88 10.42 -13.22
N SER A 167 -8.61 10.92 -14.43
CA SER A 167 -7.33 10.71 -15.12
C SER A 167 -6.17 11.40 -14.42
N MET A 168 -6.43 12.47 -13.66
CA MET A 168 -5.38 13.31 -13.07
C MET A 168 -4.81 12.70 -11.76
N MET A 169 -5.58 11.86 -11.07
CA MET A 169 -5.12 11.23 -9.81
C MET A 169 -4.24 9.99 -10.01
N TYR A 170 -4.15 9.47 -11.24
CA TYR A 170 -3.30 8.31 -11.59
C TYR A 170 -2.12 8.65 -12.50
N SER A 171 -1.92 9.92 -12.88
CA SER A 171 -0.81 10.35 -13.73
C SER A 171 0.26 11.11 -12.97
N THR A 172 0.88 10.47 -11.99
CA THR A 172 2.27 10.78 -11.60
C THR A 172 3.19 9.67 -12.08
N GLN A 173 3.09 9.32 -13.37
CA GLN A 173 4.20 8.69 -14.05
C GLN A 173 5.27 9.76 -14.25
N THR A 174 6.26 9.83 -13.36
CA THR A 174 7.51 10.51 -13.67
C THR A 174 8.11 9.80 -14.90
N PRO A 175 8.36 10.50 -16.01
CA PRO A 175 9.00 9.89 -17.15
C PRO A 175 10.39 9.41 -16.72
N SER A 176 10.70 8.14 -16.96
CA SER A 176 12.03 7.61 -16.64
C SER A 176 13.10 8.46 -17.35
N LEU A 177 14.19 8.80 -16.66
CA LEU A 177 15.31 9.61 -17.16
C LEU A 177 15.82 9.19 -18.56
N LYS A 178 15.66 7.92 -18.95
CA LYS A 178 15.99 7.44 -20.30
C LYS A 178 15.18 8.14 -21.40
N LYS A 179 13.88 8.39 -21.19
CA LYS A 179 13.00 9.06 -22.18
C LYS A 179 13.27 10.56 -22.29
N PHE A 180 13.78 11.18 -21.21
CA PHE A 180 14.19 12.59 -21.24
C PHE A 180 15.50 12.77 -22.02
N ARG A 181 16.44 11.83 -21.87
CA ARG A 181 17.74 11.87 -22.57
C ARG A 181 17.61 11.66 -24.08
N ASP A 182 16.73 10.77 -24.52
CA ASP A 182 16.46 10.58 -25.96
C ASP A 182 15.73 11.77 -26.59
N LYS A 183 14.91 12.49 -25.81
CA LYS A 183 14.22 13.69 -26.31
C LYS A 183 15.18 14.88 -26.51
N MET A 184 16.17 15.04 -25.63
CA MET A 184 17.24 16.05 -25.77
C MET A 184 18.19 15.75 -26.95
N ARG A 185 18.37 14.48 -27.31
CA ARG A 185 19.23 14.10 -28.44
C ARG A 185 18.59 14.34 -29.80
N LYS A 186 17.25 14.38 -29.86
CA LYS A 186 16.48 14.60 -31.09
C LYS A 186 16.23 16.07 -31.42
N SER A 187 16.47 17.00 -30.49
CA SER A 187 16.41 18.45 -30.71
C SER A 187 17.74 19.07 -31.14
N ALA A 188 18.81 18.27 -31.26
CA ALA A 188 20.16 18.75 -31.61
C ALA A 188 20.56 18.46 -33.06
N SER A 189 19.65 17.95 -33.90
CA SER A 189 19.93 17.58 -35.30
C SER A 189 19.12 18.37 -36.33
N ASP A 190 18.65 19.57 -35.98
CA ASP A 190 17.93 20.45 -36.92
C ASP A 190 18.48 21.88 -36.88
N VAL A 191 19.80 21.99 -37.07
CA VAL A 191 20.45 23.25 -37.46
C VAL A 191 20.77 23.11 -38.94
N GLY A 192 19.82 23.54 -39.77
CA GLY A 192 19.98 23.66 -41.21
C GLY A 192 21.07 24.66 -41.57
N GLU A 193 21.84 24.29 -42.60
CA GLU A 193 22.86 25.10 -43.27
C GLU A 193 22.32 26.47 -43.71
N PRO A 194 23.09 27.57 -43.55
CA PRO A 194 22.85 28.79 -44.30
C PRO A 194 23.46 28.69 -45.70
N THR A 195 22.60 28.68 -46.70
CA THR A 195 22.92 28.85 -48.12
C THR A 195 23.64 30.19 -48.35
N ALA A 196 24.75 30.14 -49.08
CA ALA A 196 25.57 31.28 -49.46
C ALA A 196 24.80 32.26 -50.39
N MET A 197 25.04 33.56 -50.17
CA MET A 197 24.73 34.63 -51.12
C MET A 197 25.75 34.64 -52.27
N ALA A 198 25.31 34.94 -53.49
CA ALA A 198 26.05 35.80 -54.41
C ALA A 198 25.11 36.41 -55.46
N ALA A 199 25.36 37.69 -55.74
CA ALA A 199 24.76 38.53 -56.76
C ALA A 199 25.14 38.12 -58.18
#